data_AF-A0A7S0P5F3-F1
#
_entry.id   AF-A0A7S0P5F3-F1
#
_cell.length_a   1.000
_cell.length_b   1.000
_cell.length_c   1.000
_cell.angle_alpha   90.00
_cell.angle_beta   90.00
_cell.angle_gamma   90.00
#
_symmetry.space_group_name_H-M   'P 1'
#
loop_
_entity.id
_entity.type
_entity.pdbx_description
1 polymer ?
#
loop_
_entity_poly.entity_id
_entity_poly.type
_entity_poly.pdbx_seq_one_letter_code
_entity_poly.pdbx_strand_id
1 'polypeptide(L)'
;AVDLVRRFMDPEEGKQLRCERLKCIFGVPDPLEPGFNFATRQLVQTYNYKPFLSKTASSFHHVPEKGYFEIDVDMHAWSPATLNAFNSFKSRFSKATLRAGIVIEAEDDHEMPEQILAATYFSYLDMAKARILPQEIVDYLIDEANAPCALE
;
A
#
# COMPACT_ATOMS: atom_id res chain seq x y z
N ALA A 1 15.14 10.83 12.04
CA ALA A 1 13.82 10.76 11.39
C ALA A 1 13.82 11.41 9.99
N VAL A 2 13.78 12.75 9.89
CA VAL A 2 13.68 13.50 8.59
C VAL A 2 14.72 13.08 7.53
N ASP A 3 15.91 12.68 7.94
CA ASP A 3 16.96 12.26 7.01
C ASP A 3 16.63 10.98 6.22
N LEU A 4 15.90 10.02 6.82
CA LEU A 4 15.54 8.78 6.12
C LEU A 4 14.53 9.06 4.98
N VAL A 5 13.46 9.82 5.25
CA VAL A 5 12.51 10.21 4.19
C VAL A 5 13.23 10.99 3.09
N ARG A 6 14.11 11.94 3.47
CA ARG A 6 14.89 12.74 2.52
C ARG A 6 15.73 11.85 1.60
N ARG A 7 16.50 10.91 2.15
CA ARG A 7 17.33 9.96 1.40
C ARG A 7 16.49 9.01 0.55
N PHE A 8 15.35 8.56 1.06
CA PHE A 8 14.43 7.68 0.34
C PHE A 8 13.84 8.36 -0.92
N MET A 9 13.47 9.64 -0.80
CA MET A 9 12.94 10.44 -1.90
C MET A 9 14.03 11.00 -2.83
N ASP A 10 15.31 10.87 -2.46
CA ASP A 10 16.42 11.35 -3.28
C ASP A 10 16.46 10.61 -4.64
N PRO A 11 16.65 11.33 -5.76
CA PRO A 11 16.67 10.71 -7.09
C PRO A 11 17.76 9.66 -7.27
N GLU A 12 18.93 9.84 -6.65
CA GLU A 12 20.09 8.96 -6.83
C GLU A 12 20.26 8.01 -5.65
N GLU A 13 20.34 8.54 -4.43
CA GLU A 13 20.54 7.75 -3.21
C GLU A 13 19.36 6.81 -2.94
N GLY A 14 18.14 7.28 -3.19
CA GLY A 14 16.94 6.52 -2.93
C GLY A 14 16.72 5.33 -3.87
N LYS A 15 17.40 5.26 -5.03
CA LYS A 15 17.19 4.16 -6.02
C LYS A 15 17.33 2.78 -5.39
N GLN A 16 18.37 2.60 -4.57
CA GLN A 16 18.62 1.33 -3.91
C GLN A 16 17.67 1.11 -2.72
N LEU A 17 17.40 2.18 -1.96
CA LEU A 17 16.57 2.12 -0.76
C LEU A 17 15.12 1.71 -1.09
N ARG A 18 14.56 2.22 -2.18
CA ARG A 18 13.15 2.05 -2.57
C ARG A 18 12.74 0.59 -2.76
N CYS A 19 13.58 -0.21 -3.41
CA CYS A 19 13.30 -1.63 -3.69
C CYS A 19 13.42 -2.53 -2.45
N GLU A 20 14.17 -2.10 -1.43
CA GLU A 20 14.56 -2.96 -0.31
C GLU A 20 13.92 -2.55 1.01
N ARG A 21 13.43 -1.30 1.10
CA ARG A 21 13.01 -0.70 2.38
C ARG A 21 11.56 -0.23 2.40
N LEU A 22 10.83 -0.28 1.28
CA LEU A 22 9.40 0.04 1.28
C LEU A 22 8.58 -1.16 1.80
N LYS A 23 7.93 -0.97 2.94
CA LYS A 23 7.00 -1.91 3.55
C LYS A 23 5.56 -1.41 3.43
N CYS A 24 4.65 -2.34 3.25
CA CYS A 24 3.23 -2.11 3.50
C CYS A 24 2.84 -2.77 4.82
N ILE A 25 1.97 -2.11 5.58
CA ILE A 25 1.37 -2.66 6.79
C ILE A 25 -0.14 -2.60 6.67
N PHE A 26 -0.80 -3.72 6.98
CA PHE A 26 -2.25 -3.79 7.00
C PHE A 26 -2.72 -4.39 8.31
N GLY A 27 -3.86 -3.93 8.80
CA GLY A 27 -4.46 -4.54 9.96
C GLY A 27 -5.94 -4.23 10.13
N VAL A 28 -6.58 -5.10 10.89
CA VAL A 28 -7.97 -5.04 11.30
C VAL A 28 -7.97 -4.63 12.78
N PRO A 29 -8.41 -3.41 13.13
CA PRO A 29 -8.45 -2.95 14.51
C PRO A 29 -9.35 -3.81 15.39
N ASP A 30 -10.53 -4.19 14.87
CA ASP A 30 -11.46 -5.12 15.52
C ASP A 30 -11.60 -6.41 14.67
N PRO A 31 -10.83 -7.47 14.98
CA PRO A 31 -10.90 -8.72 14.23
C PRO A 31 -12.12 -9.58 14.57
N LEU A 32 -12.96 -9.22 15.54
CA LEU A 32 -14.14 -10.01 15.93
C LEU A 32 -15.41 -9.51 15.24
N GLU A 33 -15.59 -8.19 15.16
CA GLU A 33 -16.74 -7.50 14.55
C GLU A 33 -17.17 -8.07 13.18
N PRO A 34 -16.26 -8.37 12.23
CA PRO A 34 -16.66 -8.73 10.87
C PRO A 34 -17.22 -10.17 10.75
N GLY A 35 -17.15 -10.95 11.84
CA GLY A 35 -17.62 -12.33 11.91
C GLY A 35 -16.88 -13.26 10.95
N PHE A 36 -15.55 -13.21 10.95
CA PHE A 36 -14.71 -14.07 10.11
C PHE A 36 -14.93 -15.56 10.40
N ASN A 37 -14.79 -16.39 9.37
CA ASN A 37 -14.72 -17.83 9.57
C ASN A 37 -13.40 -18.21 10.29
N PHE A 38 -13.29 -19.46 10.74
CA PHE A 38 -12.13 -19.93 11.50
C PHE A 38 -10.79 -19.69 10.77
N ALA A 39 -10.71 -20.02 9.48
CA ALA A 39 -9.49 -19.89 8.68
C ALA A 39 -9.07 -18.41 8.53
N THR A 40 -10.00 -17.52 8.16
CA THR A 40 -9.73 -16.09 8.02
C THR A 40 -9.38 -15.46 9.37
N ARG A 41 -10.02 -15.88 10.46
CA ARG A 41 -9.65 -15.43 11.81
C ARG A 41 -8.22 -15.81 12.17
N GLN A 42 -7.80 -17.04 11.87
CA GLN A 42 -6.42 -17.49 12.10
C GLN A 42 -5.42 -16.69 11.27
N LEU A 43 -5.74 -16.40 10.01
CA LEU A 43 -4.92 -15.55 9.14
C LEU A 43 -4.77 -14.14 9.72
N VAL A 44 -5.89 -13.50 10.08
CA VAL A 44 -5.86 -12.16 10.71
C VAL A 44 -5.03 -12.21 11.98
N GLN A 45 -5.28 -13.14 12.90
CA GLN A 45 -4.48 -13.25 14.15
C GLN A 45 -2.98 -13.45 13.90
N THR A 46 -2.62 -14.17 12.84
CA THR A 46 -1.21 -14.46 12.53
C THR A 46 -0.50 -13.28 11.89
N TYR A 47 -1.20 -12.48 11.06
CA TYR A 47 -0.58 -11.46 10.21
C TYR A 47 -1.03 -10.02 10.52
N ASN A 48 -1.92 -9.80 11.49
CA ASN A 48 -2.42 -8.47 11.81
C ASN A 48 -1.27 -7.52 12.14
N TYR A 49 -1.20 -6.38 11.46
CA TYR A 49 -0.16 -5.36 11.67
C TYR A 49 1.28 -5.88 11.52
N LYS A 50 1.48 -7.02 10.83
CA LYS A 50 2.83 -7.43 10.42
C LYS A 50 3.17 -6.72 9.11
N PRO A 51 4.20 -5.85 9.09
CA PRO A 51 4.61 -5.22 7.86
C PRO A 51 5.25 -6.25 6.93
N PHE A 52 5.12 -6.05 5.62
CA PHE A 52 5.77 -6.87 4.61
C PHE A 52 6.40 -6.00 3.53
N LEU A 53 7.50 -6.47 2.94
CA LEU A 53 8.20 -5.78 1.87
C LEU A 53 7.38 -5.79 0.58
N SER A 54 7.21 -4.62 -0.02
CA SER A 54 6.48 -4.44 -1.28
C SER A 54 7.44 -4.39 -2.48
N LYS A 55 8.49 -5.22 -2.46
CA LYS A 55 9.63 -5.14 -3.40
C LYS A 55 9.24 -5.25 -4.88
N THR A 56 8.39 -6.23 -5.22
CA THR A 56 8.00 -6.49 -6.61
C THR A 56 6.70 -5.81 -7.02
N ALA A 57 6.06 -5.12 -6.07
CA ALA A 57 4.72 -4.60 -6.21
C ALA A 57 4.68 -3.08 -6.06
N SER A 58 5.82 -2.40 -6.21
CA SER A 58 5.88 -0.95 -6.10
C SER A 58 6.69 -0.33 -7.24
N SER A 59 6.18 0.77 -7.80
CA SER A 59 6.89 1.66 -8.70
C SER A 59 7.05 3.04 -8.06
N PHE A 60 8.08 3.76 -8.50
CA PHE A 60 8.46 5.03 -7.89
C PHE A 60 8.73 6.03 -9.00
N HIS A 61 8.06 7.17 -8.93
CA HIS A 61 8.18 8.22 -9.94
C HIS A 61 8.61 9.50 -9.26
N HIS A 62 9.68 10.10 -9.76
CA HIS A 62 10.12 11.40 -9.31
C HIS A 62 9.80 12.39 -10.41
N VAL A 63 8.95 13.38 -10.13
CA VAL A 63 8.54 14.39 -11.12
C VAL A 63 8.99 15.77 -10.64
N PRO A 64 10.28 16.13 -10.86
CA PRO A 64 10.84 17.38 -10.34
C PRO A 64 10.07 18.61 -10.80
N GLU A 65 9.62 18.61 -12.06
CA GLU A 65 8.90 19.73 -12.68
C GLU A 65 7.56 20.02 -12.00
N LYS A 66 6.91 18.98 -11.47
CA LYS A 66 5.64 19.08 -10.76
C LYS A 66 5.82 19.11 -9.23
N GLY A 67 7.06 18.93 -8.75
CA GLY A 67 7.41 19.02 -7.34
C GLY A 67 6.86 17.89 -6.46
N TYR A 68 6.59 16.71 -7.02
CA TYR A 68 6.12 15.56 -6.24
C TYR A 68 6.91 14.29 -6.51
N PHE A 69 6.85 13.41 -5.50
CA PHE A 69 7.35 12.05 -5.54
C PHE A 69 6.18 11.10 -5.33
N GLU A 70 6.04 10.14 -6.22
CA GLU A 70 4.92 9.21 -6.27
C GLU A 70 5.39 7.79 -5.99
N ILE A 71 4.56 7.06 -5.24
CA ILE A 71 4.75 5.65 -4.91
C ILE A 71 3.48 4.93 -5.32
N ASP A 72 3.58 4.09 -6.33
CA ASP A 72 2.49 3.18 -6.69
C ASP A 72 2.72 1.86 -6.00
N VAL A 73 1.65 1.26 -5.48
CA VAL A 73 1.67 -0.10 -4.98
C VAL A 73 0.63 -0.91 -5.74
N ASP A 74 1.09 -1.79 -6.63
CA ASP A 74 0.22 -2.68 -7.40
C ASP A 74 -0.04 -3.98 -6.66
N MET A 75 -1.22 -4.07 -6.06
CA MET A 75 -1.65 -5.29 -5.38
C MET A 75 -1.83 -6.50 -6.33
N HIS A 76 -1.98 -6.30 -7.64
CA HIS A 76 -2.11 -7.40 -8.60
C HIS A 76 -0.79 -8.13 -8.81
N ALA A 77 0.34 -7.46 -8.57
CA ALA A 77 1.67 -8.06 -8.57
C ALA A 77 1.99 -8.84 -7.29
N TRP A 78 1.07 -8.91 -6.32
CA TRP A 78 1.26 -9.69 -5.10
C TRP A 78 1.22 -11.20 -5.35
N SER A 79 1.86 -11.95 -4.44
CA SER A 79 1.87 -13.41 -4.51
C SER A 79 0.43 -13.98 -4.51
N PRO A 80 0.19 -15.14 -5.16
CA PRO A 80 -1.11 -15.79 -5.13
C PRO A 80 -1.62 -16.07 -3.71
N ALA A 81 -0.73 -16.37 -2.77
CA ALA A 81 -1.09 -16.58 -1.37
C ALA A 81 -1.66 -15.29 -0.73
N THR A 82 -1.02 -14.15 -0.98
CA THR A 82 -1.47 -12.84 -0.51
C THR A 82 -2.81 -12.47 -1.12
N LEU A 83 -2.97 -12.64 -2.45
CA LEU A 83 -4.21 -12.37 -3.16
C LEU A 83 -5.37 -13.25 -2.66
N ASN A 84 -5.12 -14.53 -2.40
CA ASN A 84 -6.13 -15.45 -1.85
C ASN A 84 -6.55 -15.06 -0.43
N ALA A 85 -5.60 -14.66 0.42
CA ALA A 85 -5.89 -14.16 1.76
C ALA A 85 -6.75 -12.88 1.70
N PHE A 86 -6.36 -11.93 0.84
CA PHE A 86 -7.08 -10.68 0.64
C PHE A 86 -8.49 -10.91 0.08
N ASN A 87 -8.65 -11.79 -0.90
CA ASN A 87 -9.95 -12.13 -1.49
C ASN A 87 -10.90 -12.81 -0.48
N SER A 88 -10.37 -13.70 0.37
CA SER A 88 -11.15 -14.33 1.45
C SER A 88 -11.69 -13.26 2.41
N PHE A 89 -10.88 -12.23 2.65
CA PHE A 89 -11.17 -11.12 3.53
C PHE A 89 -12.13 -10.07 2.90
N LYS A 90 -12.04 -9.86 1.58
CA LYS A 90 -12.86 -8.91 0.77
C LYS A 90 -14.36 -9.03 1.02
N SER A 91 -14.87 -10.26 1.19
CA SER A 91 -16.29 -10.52 1.48
C SER A 91 -16.82 -9.87 2.76
N ARG A 92 -15.94 -9.41 3.65
CA ARG A 92 -16.28 -8.83 4.95
C ARG A 92 -15.94 -7.35 5.10
N PHE A 93 -15.46 -6.69 4.04
CA PHE A 93 -15.06 -5.28 4.11
C PHE A 93 -16.19 -4.35 4.55
N SER A 94 -17.43 -4.64 4.15
CA SER A 94 -18.61 -3.86 4.55
C SER A 94 -18.95 -3.97 6.05
N LYS A 95 -18.30 -4.89 6.77
CA LYS A 95 -18.48 -5.14 8.21
C LYS A 95 -17.18 -4.97 8.99
N ALA A 96 -16.12 -4.47 8.34
CA ALA A 96 -14.81 -4.34 8.94
C ALA A 96 -14.30 -2.91 8.83
N THR A 97 -13.51 -2.52 9.81
CA THR A 97 -12.63 -1.38 9.71
C THR A 97 -11.21 -1.87 9.44
N LEU A 98 -10.46 -1.16 8.61
CA LEU A 98 -9.11 -1.54 8.20
C LEU A 98 -8.16 -0.36 8.36
N ARG A 99 -6.92 -0.66 8.65
CA ARG A 99 -5.80 0.28 8.58
C ARG A 99 -4.81 -0.23 7.57
N ALA A 100 -4.34 0.66 6.71
CA ALA A 100 -3.20 0.44 5.85
C ALA A 100 -2.16 1.51 6.13
N GLY A 101 -0.90 1.18 5.91
CA GLY A 101 0.19 2.15 5.97
C GLY A 101 1.33 1.79 5.05
N ILE A 102 2.08 2.81 4.67
CA ILE A 102 3.32 2.72 3.93
C ILE A 102 4.44 3.11 4.89
N VAL A 103 5.45 2.24 5.02
CA VAL A 103 6.52 2.37 6.00
C VAL A 103 7.86 2.29 5.28
N ILE A 104 8.80 3.16 5.63
CA ILE A 104 10.20 3.01 5.28
C ILE A 104 10.89 2.26 6.43
N GLU A 105 11.37 1.07 6.12
CA GLU A 105 12.21 0.25 7.00
C GLU A 105 13.49 1.00 7.37
N ALA A 106 13.85 1.00 8.64
CA ALA A 106 15.13 1.49 9.15
C ALA A 106 16.22 0.42 8.89
N GLU A 107 17.43 0.85 8.54
CA GLU A 107 18.56 -0.04 8.29
C GLU A 107 19.32 -0.36 9.59
N ASP A 108 19.40 0.61 10.50
CA ASP A 108 20.11 0.49 11.78
C ASP A 108 19.39 1.23 12.92
N ASP A 109 19.98 1.15 14.12
CA ASP A 109 19.46 1.75 15.35
C ASP A 109 19.38 3.29 15.30
N HIS A 110 20.13 3.96 14.42
CA HIS A 110 20.10 5.42 14.27
C HIS A 110 18.91 5.89 13.45
N GLU A 111 18.42 5.03 12.56
CA GLU A 111 17.24 5.30 11.74
C GLU A 111 15.93 4.89 12.43
N MET A 112 16.00 4.19 13.56
CA MET A 112 14.85 3.79 14.37
C MET A 112 14.19 4.97 15.10
N PRO A 113 12.85 4.94 15.29
CA PRO A 113 11.91 3.95 14.78
C PRO A 113 11.68 4.07 13.26
N GLU A 114 11.24 2.97 12.63
CA GLU A 114 10.75 2.99 11.23
C GLU A 114 9.72 4.10 11.00
N GLN A 115 9.69 4.63 9.77
CA GLN A 115 8.92 5.85 9.47
C GLN A 115 7.70 5.55 8.60
N ILE A 116 6.53 5.97 9.07
CA ILE A 116 5.28 5.88 8.31
C ILE A 116 5.16 7.08 7.37
N LEU A 117 5.11 6.83 6.07
CA LEU A 117 4.90 7.84 5.03
C LEU A 117 3.41 8.16 4.84
N ALA A 118 2.58 7.13 4.90
CA ALA A 118 1.14 7.26 4.70
C ALA A 118 0.41 6.29 5.63
N ALA A 119 -0.75 6.72 6.12
CA ALA A 119 -1.65 5.89 6.89
C ALA A 119 -3.08 6.17 6.47
N THR A 120 -3.83 5.11 6.18
CA THR A 120 -5.21 5.19 5.71
C THR A 120 -6.08 4.33 6.61
N TYR A 121 -7.24 4.88 6.98
CA TYR A 121 -8.28 4.16 7.70
C TYR A 121 -9.46 3.95 6.76
N PHE A 122 -9.81 2.69 6.53
CA PHE A 122 -10.98 2.31 5.75
C PHE A 122 -12.09 1.87 6.70
N SER A 123 -13.29 2.40 6.47
CA SER A 123 -14.44 2.16 7.33
C SER A 123 -15.57 1.52 6.53
N TYR A 124 -15.88 0.26 6.82
CA TYR A 124 -17.05 -0.46 6.29
C TYR A 124 -17.19 -0.36 4.76
N LEU A 125 -16.11 -0.67 4.02
CA LEU A 125 -16.09 -0.55 2.56
C LEU A 125 -17.06 -1.54 1.91
N ASP A 126 -18.19 -1.04 1.43
CA ASP A 126 -19.20 -1.82 0.73
C ASP A 126 -19.05 -1.66 -0.79
N MET A 127 -18.40 -2.63 -1.42
CA MET A 127 -18.15 -2.63 -2.86
C MET A 127 -19.46 -2.66 -3.69
N ALA A 128 -20.56 -3.19 -3.15
CA ALA A 128 -21.86 -3.17 -3.84
C ALA A 128 -22.49 -1.77 -3.85
N LYS A 129 -22.02 -0.87 -2.99
CA LYS A 129 -22.43 0.54 -2.92
C LYS A 129 -21.38 1.49 -3.50
N ALA A 130 -20.31 0.95 -4.08
CA ALA A 130 -19.30 1.75 -4.72
C ALA A 130 -19.94 2.57 -5.84
N ARG A 131 -19.70 3.89 -5.82
CA ARG A 131 -20.13 4.77 -6.91
C ARG A 131 -19.21 4.55 -8.09
N ILE A 132 -19.76 4.64 -9.29
CA ILE A 132 -18.95 4.72 -10.50
C ILE A 132 -18.12 5.99 -10.40
N LEU A 133 -16.83 5.89 -10.71
CA LEU A 133 -15.96 7.06 -10.79
C LEU A 133 -16.54 8.03 -11.84
N PRO A 134 -16.50 9.35 -11.60
CA PRO A 134 -16.83 10.34 -12.63
C PRO A 134 -16.09 10.01 -13.94
N GLN A 135 -16.79 10.11 -15.07
CA GLN A 135 -16.22 9.72 -16.37
C GLN A 135 -14.92 10.47 -16.67
N GLU A 136 -14.83 11.75 -16.28
CA GLU A 136 -13.63 12.59 -16.39
C GLU A 136 -12.40 11.96 -15.72
N ILE A 137 -12.57 11.31 -14.56
CA ILE A 137 -11.49 10.61 -13.86
C ILE A 137 -11.15 9.31 -14.58
N VAL A 138 -12.17 8.59 -15.07
CA VAL A 138 -11.97 7.36 -15.84
C VAL A 138 -11.16 7.64 -17.11
N ASP A 139 -11.52 8.69 -17.84
CA ASP A 139 -10.83 9.11 -19.06
C ASP A 139 -9.39 9.50 -18.74
N TYR A 140 -9.14 10.27 -17.68
CA TYR A 140 -7.78 10.59 -17.20
C TYR A 140 -6.95 9.33 -16.94
N LEU A 141 -7.49 8.36 -16.20
CA LEU A 141 -6.78 7.13 -15.86
C LEU A 141 -6.50 6.26 -17.09
N ILE A 142 -7.41 6.25 -18.07
CA ILE A 142 -7.23 5.56 -19.35
C ILE A 142 -6.14 6.25 -20.17
N ASP A 143 -6.17 7.58 -20.26
CA ASP A 143 -5.17 8.36 -20.99
C ASP A 143 -3.78 8.20 -20.36
N GLU A 144 -3.69 8.19 -19.03
CA GLU A 144 -2.46 7.92 -18.29
C GLU A 144 -1.92 6.51 -18.55
N ALA A 145 -2.79 5.48 -18.49
CA ALA A 145 -2.39 4.11 -18.79
C ALA A 145 -1.94 3.90 -20.25
N ASN A 146 -2.46 4.70 -21.17
CA ASN A 146 -2.11 4.67 -22.59
C ASN A 146 -1.05 5.70 -22.98
N ALA A 147 -0.63 6.56 -22.05
CA ALA A 147 0.39 7.55 -22.32
C ALA A 147 1.67 6.80 -22.73
N PRO A 148 2.31 7.18 -23.86
CA PRO A 148 3.58 6.58 -24.22
C PRO A 148 4.52 6.80 -23.04
N CYS A 149 5.14 5.73 -22.55
CA CYS A 149 6.11 5.79 -21.46
C CYS A 149 7.20 6.78 -21.89
N ALA A 150 7.13 8.01 -21.36
CA ALA A 150 8.10 9.05 -21.65
C ALA A 150 9.37 8.71 -20.87
N LEU A 151 10.10 7.73 -21.39
CA LEU A 151 11.49 7.50 -21.07
C LEU A 151 12.32 8.47 -21.91
N GLU A 152 12.59 9.65 -21.34
CA GLU A 152 13.81 10.40 -21.61
C GLU A 152 14.60 10.54 -20.30
#